data_AF-A0A7W6AQ13-F1
#
_entry.id   AF-A0A7W6AQ13-F1
#
_cell.length_a   1.000
_cell.length_b   1.000
_cell.length_c   1.000
_cell.angle_alpha   90.00
_cell.angle_beta   90.00
_cell.angle_gamma   90.00
#
_symmetry.space_group_name_H-M   'P 1'
#
loop_
_entity.id
_entity.type
_entity.pdbx_description
1 polymer ?
#
loop_
_entity_poly.entity_id
_entity_poly.type
_entity_poly.pdbx_seq_one_letter_code
_entity_poly.pdbx_strand_id
1 'polypeptide(L)'
;MRASFATAFLLLAASALPSTAQAPSRPGDVPATTGTAAAPPVIACASLANLRSVLRGAKDDAKAAIQLVTDPKSDLGCSVLDRKAVTGIADHVALNGRAYECLGLQSTSICQWTVAGSAAPPAAASTPTRGAGASPAQPKTKR
;
A
#
# COMPACT_ATOMS: atom_id res chain seq x y z
N MET A 1 7.67 -27.94 48.75
CA MET A 1 8.04 -26.58 49.15
C MET A 1 7.67 -25.67 47.98
N ARG A 2 6.47 -25.06 47.95
CA ARG A 2 6.18 -23.64 48.30
C ARG A 2 7.23 -22.68 47.70
N ALA A 3 6.90 -21.66 46.90
CA ALA A 3 5.73 -20.80 46.95
C ALA A 3 5.42 -20.09 45.62
N SER A 4 4.12 -19.89 45.40
CA SER A 4 3.54 -18.88 44.51
C SER A 4 3.81 -17.47 45.03
N PHE A 5 3.97 -16.49 44.14
CA PHE A 5 3.59 -15.11 44.42
C PHE A 5 2.94 -14.47 43.18
N ALA A 6 1.65 -14.19 43.34
CA ALA A 6 0.85 -13.33 42.48
C ALA A 6 1.10 -11.88 42.88
N THR A 7 1.22 -10.95 41.92
CA THR A 7 0.81 -9.56 42.14
C THR A 7 0.48 -8.90 40.80
N ALA A 8 -0.80 -8.63 40.61
CA ALA A 8 -1.33 -7.74 39.60
C ALA A 8 -1.15 -6.29 40.05
N PHE A 9 -0.83 -5.37 39.13
CA PHE A 9 -1.25 -3.98 39.26
C PHE A 9 -1.53 -3.40 37.87
N LEU A 10 -2.83 -3.24 37.59
CA LEU A 10 -3.41 -2.41 36.54
C LEU A 10 -3.09 -0.93 36.83
N LEU A 11 -2.49 -0.22 35.88
CA LEU A 11 -2.49 1.25 35.85
C LEU A 11 -3.06 1.70 34.50
N LEU A 12 -4.37 1.98 34.52
CA LEU A 12 -5.10 2.72 33.51
C LEU A 12 -4.72 4.20 33.65
N ALA A 13 -3.84 4.71 32.80
CA ALA A 13 -3.60 6.14 32.67
C ALA A 13 -4.45 6.70 31.52
N ALA A 14 -5.64 7.17 31.86
CA ALA A 14 -6.49 7.97 30.99
C ALA A 14 -6.00 9.43 31.04
N SER A 15 -5.24 9.87 30.05
CA SER A 15 -4.93 11.29 29.82
C SER A 15 -5.92 11.88 28.83
N ALA A 16 -6.72 12.82 29.35
CA ALA A 16 -7.67 13.64 28.61
C ALA A 16 -6.99 14.62 27.65
N LEU A 17 -7.69 14.93 26.56
CA LEU A 17 -7.28 15.72 25.41
C LEU A 17 -7.08 17.21 25.73
N PRO A 18 -6.21 17.93 24.98
CA PRO A 18 -6.48 19.31 24.62
C PRO A 18 -7.33 19.37 23.35
N SER A 19 -8.55 19.89 23.50
CA SER A 19 -9.46 20.28 22.41
C SER A 19 -8.95 21.59 21.79
N THR A 20 -8.32 21.51 20.61
CA THR A 20 -8.04 22.71 19.81
C THR A 20 -9.26 23.03 18.95
N ALA A 21 -10.02 24.05 19.36
CA ALA A 21 -11.04 24.68 18.53
C ALA A 21 -10.37 25.30 17.29
N GLN A 22 -10.51 24.65 16.13
CA GLN A 22 -10.11 25.22 14.84
C GLN A 22 -11.30 26.00 14.27
N ALA A 23 -11.09 27.30 14.05
CA ALA A 23 -12.04 28.16 13.37
C ALA A 23 -12.31 27.65 11.94
N PRO A 24 -13.53 27.84 11.38
CA PRO A 24 -13.85 27.37 10.04
C PRO A 24 -13.07 28.18 9.00
N SER A 25 -12.19 27.52 8.24
CA SER A 25 -11.56 28.10 7.07
C SER A 25 -12.62 28.34 5.98
N ARG A 26 -12.67 29.57 5.46
CA ARG A 26 -13.48 29.95 4.29
C ARG A 26 -13.16 29.04 3.10
N PRO A 27 -14.15 28.65 2.29
CA PRO A 27 -13.89 28.03 1.00
C PRO A 27 -13.38 29.12 0.05
N GLY A 28 -12.11 29.06 -0.36
CA GLY A 28 -11.62 30.03 -1.35
C GLY A 28 -10.13 30.05 -1.66
N ASP A 29 -9.24 29.57 -0.78
CA ASP A 29 -7.79 29.69 -1.03
C ASP A 29 -7.06 28.38 -0.74
N VAL A 30 -7.01 27.52 -1.75
CA VAL A 30 -5.91 26.56 -1.90
C VAL A 30 -5.19 26.91 -3.19
N PRO A 31 -3.87 27.21 -3.15
CA PRO A 31 -3.08 27.31 -4.36
C PRO A 31 -3.18 25.97 -5.09
N ALA A 32 -3.74 26.00 -6.29
CA ALA A 32 -3.69 24.87 -7.20
C ALA A 32 -2.21 24.58 -7.52
N THR A 33 -1.61 23.67 -6.76
CA THR A 33 -0.38 23.01 -7.20
C THR A 33 -0.80 22.00 -8.26
N THR A 34 -0.87 22.49 -9.49
CA THR A 34 -0.83 21.68 -10.70
C THR A 34 0.50 20.94 -10.72
N GLY A 35 0.45 19.69 -10.29
CA GLY A 35 1.58 18.79 -10.31
C GLY A 35 1.19 17.47 -9.70
N THR A 36 0.44 16.65 -10.45
CA THR A 36 0.38 15.21 -10.16
C THR A 36 1.80 14.69 -10.30
N ALA A 37 2.55 14.63 -9.21
CA ALA A 37 3.83 13.94 -9.18
C ALA A 37 3.59 12.53 -9.72
N ALA A 38 4.25 12.19 -10.82
CA ALA A 38 4.17 10.87 -11.40
C ALA A 38 4.56 9.86 -10.32
N ALA A 39 3.75 8.81 -10.15
CA ALA A 39 4.05 7.76 -9.20
C ALA A 39 5.44 7.19 -9.51
N PRO A 40 6.27 6.90 -8.48
CA PRO A 40 7.58 6.33 -8.72
C PRO A 40 7.44 4.98 -9.44
N PRO A 41 8.34 4.68 -10.38
CA PRO A 41 8.27 3.43 -11.14
C PRO A 41 8.53 2.21 -10.25
N VAL A 42 8.04 1.04 -10.67
CA VAL A 42 8.04 -0.19 -9.86
C VAL A 42 9.17 -1.10 -10.29
N ILE A 43 9.93 -1.66 -9.37
CA ILE A 43 10.91 -2.71 -9.72
C ILE A 43 10.19 -4.06 -9.70
N ALA A 44 10.25 -4.77 -10.82
CA ALA A 44 9.63 -6.08 -10.92
C ALA A 44 10.57 -7.09 -11.57
N CYS A 45 10.49 -8.37 -11.16
CA CYS A 45 11.32 -9.44 -11.70
C CYS A 45 10.50 -10.70 -11.99
N ALA A 46 10.82 -11.41 -13.07
CA ALA A 46 10.11 -12.65 -13.42
C ALA A 46 10.31 -13.74 -12.35
N SER A 47 11.40 -13.65 -11.59
CA SER A 47 11.73 -14.51 -10.46
C SER A 47 11.68 -13.72 -9.15
N LEU A 48 10.88 -14.19 -8.20
CA LEU A 48 10.82 -13.63 -6.85
C LEU A 48 12.16 -13.77 -6.10
N ALA A 49 12.92 -14.84 -6.36
CA ALA A 49 14.25 -14.99 -5.78
C ALA A 49 15.20 -13.88 -6.25
N ASN A 50 15.13 -13.53 -7.54
CA ASN A 50 15.94 -12.47 -8.13
C ASN A 50 15.54 -11.10 -7.58
N LEU A 51 14.23 -10.81 -7.46
CA LEU A 51 13.75 -9.60 -6.79
C LEU A 51 14.33 -9.48 -5.38
N ARG A 52 14.27 -10.55 -4.59
CA ARG A 52 14.81 -10.54 -3.23
C ARG A 52 16.32 -10.33 -3.20
N SER A 53 17.06 -10.84 -4.18
CA SER A 53 18.51 -10.59 -4.31
C SER A 53 18.82 -9.14 -4.65
N VAL A 54 18.07 -8.53 -5.58
CA VAL A 54 18.18 -7.09 -5.91
C VAL A 54 17.91 -6.24 -4.66
N LEU A 55 16.80 -6.49 -3.97
CA LEU A 55 16.42 -5.71 -2.78
C LEU A 55 17.46 -5.84 -1.66
N ARG A 56 18.02 -7.03 -1.43
CA ARG A 56 19.11 -7.22 -0.47
C ARG A 56 20.40 -6.49 -0.89
N GLY A 57 20.79 -6.60 -2.16
CA GLY A 57 21.98 -5.93 -2.69
C GLY A 57 21.88 -4.41 -2.61
N ALA A 58 20.67 -3.89 -2.83
CA ALA A 58 20.33 -2.48 -2.73
C ALA A 58 20.01 -2.02 -1.28
N LYS A 59 20.02 -2.92 -0.29
CA LYS A 59 19.63 -2.62 1.10
C LYS A 59 18.25 -1.95 1.20
N ASP A 60 17.30 -2.43 0.41
CA ASP A 60 15.94 -1.90 0.26
C ASP A 60 15.86 -0.42 -0.22
N ASP A 61 16.96 0.16 -0.70
CA ASP A 61 16.97 1.49 -1.31
C ASP A 61 16.47 1.42 -2.76
N ALA A 62 15.36 2.11 -3.04
CA ALA A 62 14.72 2.05 -4.35
C ALA A 62 15.61 2.62 -5.47
N LYS A 63 16.39 3.67 -5.18
CA LYS A 63 17.27 4.28 -6.18
C LYS A 63 18.44 3.35 -6.53
N ALA A 64 19.08 2.76 -5.53
CA ALA A 64 20.14 1.77 -5.71
C ALA A 64 19.59 0.54 -6.45
N ALA A 65 18.41 0.06 -6.07
CA ALA A 65 17.78 -1.07 -6.74
C ALA A 65 17.51 -0.77 -8.24
N ILE A 66 17.06 0.45 -8.58
CA ILE A 66 16.93 0.88 -9.99
C ILE A 66 18.28 0.79 -10.70
N GLN A 67 19.36 1.32 -10.10
CA GLN A 67 20.69 1.26 -10.72
C GLN A 67 21.13 -0.19 -11.00
N LEU A 68 20.87 -1.12 -10.06
CA LEU A 68 21.20 -2.54 -10.23
C LEU A 68 20.41 -3.20 -11.38
N VAL A 69 19.13 -2.87 -11.55
CA VAL A 69 18.29 -3.50 -12.60
C VAL A 69 18.46 -2.85 -13.97
N THR A 70 18.91 -1.61 -14.03
CA THR A 70 19.21 -0.92 -15.30
C THR A 70 20.66 -1.11 -15.76
N ASP A 71 21.52 -1.75 -14.96
CA ASP A 71 22.87 -2.08 -15.39
C ASP A 71 22.82 -3.07 -16.58
N PRO A 72 23.46 -2.77 -17.72
CA PRO A 72 23.43 -3.63 -18.90
C PRO A 72 24.07 -5.01 -18.69
N LYS A 73 24.83 -5.22 -17.61
CA LYS A 73 25.38 -6.52 -17.20
C LYS A 73 24.43 -7.31 -16.30
N SER A 74 23.31 -6.74 -15.88
CA SER A 74 22.34 -7.39 -15.02
C SER A 74 21.52 -8.41 -15.82
N ASP A 75 21.66 -9.69 -15.48
CA ASP A 75 20.94 -10.82 -16.10
C ASP A 75 19.82 -11.36 -15.21
N LEU A 76 19.43 -10.60 -14.18
CA LEU A 76 18.50 -11.04 -13.14
C LEU A 76 17.03 -11.11 -13.61
N GLY A 77 16.74 -10.78 -14.86
CA GLY A 77 15.37 -10.76 -15.40
C GLY A 77 14.45 -9.77 -14.66
N CYS A 78 15.05 -8.70 -14.13
CA CYS A 78 14.39 -7.62 -13.44
C CYS A 78 14.32 -6.38 -14.34
N SER A 79 13.26 -5.60 -14.21
CA SER A 79 13.10 -4.36 -14.94
C SER A 79 12.36 -3.32 -14.12
N VAL A 80 12.44 -2.08 -14.59
CA VAL A 80 11.60 -0.98 -14.12
C VAL A 80 10.30 -1.02 -14.91
N LEU A 81 9.20 -1.25 -14.21
CA LEU A 81 7.87 -1.45 -14.76
C LEU A 81 7.02 -0.17 -14.61
N ASP A 82 6.33 0.20 -15.70
CA ASP A 82 5.26 1.19 -15.68
C ASP A 82 3.98 0.57 -15.09
N ARG A 83 3.39 1.23 -14.10
CA ARG A 83 2.14 0.77 -13.44
C ARG A 83 0.99 0.62 -14.44
N LYS A 84 0.97 1.36 -15.54
CA LYS A 84 -0.06 1.27 -16.60
C LYS A 84 -0.01 -0.06 -17.36
N ALA A 85 1.13 -0.76 -17.35
CA ALA A 85 1.27 -2.06 -18.01
C ALA A 85 0.69 -3.22 -17.17
N VAL A 86 0.34 -2.96 -15.91
CA VAL A 86 -0.20 -3.95 -14.97
C VAL A 86 -1.69 -4.16 -15.24
N THR A 87 -2.10 -5.41 -15.44
CA THR A 87 -3.50 -5.82 -15.64
C THR A 87 -4.18 -6.26 -14.34
N GLY A 88 -3.39 -6.62 -13.33
CA GLY A 88 -3.88 -7.04 -12.02
C GLY A 88 -2.80 -7.79 -11.23
N ILE A 89 -3.20 -8.30 -10.07
CA ILE A 89 -2.38 -9.18 -9.24
C ILE A 89 -2.76 -10.62 -9.57
N ALA A 90 -1.79 -11.40 -10.05
CA ALA A 90 -1.95 -12.81 -10.38
C ALA A 90 -1.70 -13.73 -9.17
N ASP A 91 -0.83 -13.32 -8.25
CA ASP A 91 -0.49 -14.09 -7.04
C ASP A 91 0.05 -13.18 -5.92
N HIS A 92 0.07 -13.68 -4.68
CA HIS A 92 0.60 -13.00 -3.50
C HIS A 92 1.30 -14.02 -2.58
N VAL A 93 2.52 -13.70 -2.16
CA VAL A 93 3.26 -14.47 -1.15
C VAL A 93 3.87 -13.57 -0.07
N ALA A 94 3.91 -14.05 1.18
CA ALA A 94 4.62 -13.40 2.27
C ALA A 94 5.83 -14.26 2.70
N LEU A 95 7.02 -13.66 2.72
CA LEU A 95 8.27 -14.35 3.05
C LEU A 95 9.13 -13.47 3.96
N ASN A 96 9.50 -13.99 5.13
CA ASN A 96 10.29 -13.30 6.15
C ASN A 96 9.67 -11.95 6.58
N GLY A 97 8.36 -11.92 6.78
CA GLY A 97 7.65 -10.71 7.21
C GLY A 97 7.45 -9.65 6.13
N ARG A 98 7.83 -9.91 4.88
CA ARG A 98 7.59 -9.01 3.73
C ARG A 98 6.64 -9.68 2.73
N ALA A 99 5.65 -8.91 2.27
CA ALA A 99 4.69 -9.32 1.27
C ALA A 99 5.16 -8.96 -0.15
N TYR A 100 4.82 -9.83 -1.10
CA TYR A 100 5.17 -9.73 -2.52
C TYR A 100 3.97 -10.08 -3.39
N GLU A 101 3.79 -9.35 -4.48
CA GLU A 101 2.70 -9.56 -5.44
C GLU A 101 3.31 -9.97 -6.78
N CYS A 102 2.73 -10.97 -7.45
CA CYS A 102 3.00 -11.24 -8.85
C CYS A 102 2.03 -10.44 -9.70
N LEU A 103 2.55 -9.54 -10.53
CA LEU A 103 1.77 -8.66 -11.38
C LEU A 103 1.56 -9.32 -12.75
N GLY A 104 0.30 -9.44 -13.17
CA GLY A 104 -0.01 -9.80 -14.55
C GLY A 104 0.22 -8.61 -15.47
N LEU A 105 0.88 -8.80 -16.62
CA LEU A 105 1.20 -7.72 -17.55
C LEU A 105 0.48 -7.89 -18.90
N GLN A 106 0.20 -6.78 -19.58
CA GLN A 106 -0.40 -6.81 -20.93
C GLN A 106 0.54 -7.41 -21.98
N SER A 107 1.85 -7.26 -21.80
CA SER A 107 2.87 -7.60 -22.78
C SER A 107 3.37 -9.04 -22.73
N THR A 108 3.06 -9.79 -21.66
CA THR A 108 3.60 -11.13 -21.43
C THR A 108 2.66 -11.99 -20.59
N SER A 109 2.70 -13.31 -20.82
CA SER A 109 2.01 -14.30 -19.99
C SER A 109 2.75 -14.64 -18.69
N ILE A 110 3.99 -14.16 -18.52
CA ILE A 110 4.79 -14.37 -17.30
C ILE A 110 4.52 -13.21 -16.35
N CYS A 111 4.04 -13.52 -15.14
CA CYS A 111 3.84 -12.51 -14.11
C CYS A 111 5.18 -12.01 -13.53
N GLN A 112 5.20 -10.75 -13.10
CA GLN A 112 6.40 -10.07 -12.61
C GLN A 112 6.24 -9.78 -11.11
N TRP A 113 7.14 -10.31 -10.29
CA TRP A 113 7.11 -10.14 -8.85
C TRP A 113 7.59 -8.76 -8.42
N THR A 114 6.87 -8.13 -7.49
CA THR A 114 7.24 -6.87 -6.83
C THR A 114 6.97 -6.96 -5.33
N VAL A 115 7.43 -5.97 -4.55
CA VAL A 115 6.94 -5.74 -3.19
C VAL A 115 5.46 -5.35 -3.24
N ALA A 116 4.65 -5.98 -2.38
CA ALA A 116 3.20 -5.75 -2.35
C ALA A 116 2.86 -4.27 -2.18
N GLY A 117 1.80 -3.82 -2.86
CA GLY A 117 1.34 -2.42 -2.84
C GLY A 117 2.17 -1.44 -3.68
N SER A 118 3.29 -1.88 -4.27
CA SER A 118 4.13 -1.01 -5.11
C SER A 118 3.46 -0.64 -6.44
N ALA A 119 2.59 -1.51 -6.95
CA ALA A 119 1.87 -1.30 -8.21
C ALA A 119 0.58 -0.49 -8.08
N ALA A 120 0.08 -0.26 -6.85
CA ALA A 120 -1.15 0.49 -6.64
C ALA A 120 -1.00 1.91 -7.20
N PRO A 121 -1.93 2.44 -8.01
CA PRO A 121 -1.86 3.83 -8.45
C PRO A 121 -1.80 4.77 -7.22
N PRO A 122 -1.08 5.89 -7.29
CA PRO A 122 -1.15 6.91 -6.24
C PRO A 122 -2.61 7.29 -6.09
N ALA A 123 -3.15 7.21 -4.88
CA ALA A 123 -4.57 7.34 -4.63
C ALA A 123 -5.12 8.60 -5.33
N ALA A 124 -5.90 8.40 -6.40
CA ALA A 124 -6.94 9.34 -6.70
C ALA A 124 -7.84 9.30 -5.47
N ALA A 125 -7.97 10.44 -4.78
CA ALA A 125 -8.75 10.60 -3.56
C ALA A 125 -10.00 9.72 -3.65
N SER A 126 -10.07 8.72 -2.78
CA SER A 126 -11.21 7.82 -2.69
C SER A 126 -12.45 8.69 -2.51
N THR A 127 -13.23 8.91 -3.56
CA THR A 127 -14.59 9.43 -3.39
C THR A 127 -15.31 8.34 -2.58
N PRO A 128 -15.74 8.62 -1.34
CA PRO A 128 -16.62 7.69 -0.66
C PRO A 128 -17.86 7.61 -1.53
N THR A 129 -18.19 6.41 -2.00
CA THR A 129 -19.44 6.22 -2.74
C THR A 129 -20.58 6.64 -1.82
N ARG A 130 -21.20 7.76 -2.16
CA ARG A 130 -22.40 8.26 -1.50
C ARG A 130 -23.58 7.56 -2.15
N GLY A 131 -24.25 6.73 -1.38
CA GLY A 131 -25.67 6.44 -1.53
C GLY A 131 -25.97 5.03 -2.00
N ALA A 132 -26.63 4.26 -1.13
CA ALA A 132 -28.09 4.15 -1.15
C ALA A 132 -28.51 2.77 -0.62
N GLY A 133 -28.98 2.78 0.62
CA GLY A 133 -29.77 1.72 1.21
C GLY A 133 -30.74 2.37 2.19
N ALA A 134 -31.60 3.25 1.66
CA ALA A 134 -32.74 3.78 2.39
C ALA A 134 -33.62 2.60 2.81
N SER A 135 -33.84 2.48 4.12
CA SER A 135 -34.78 1.53 4.70
C SER A 135 -36.20 1.79 4.14
N PRO A 136 -36.94 0.80 3.63
CA PRO A 136 -38.30 1.02 3.19
C PRO A 136 -39.22 1.24 4.40
N ALA A 137 -39.97 2.35 4.35
CA ALA A 137 -41.00 2.69 5.32
C ALA A 137 -42.09 1.60 5.38
N GLN A 138 -42.39 1.10 6.57
CA GLN A 138 -43.59 0.27 6.81
C GLN A 138 -44.85 1.16 6.86
N PRO A 139 -45.94 0.82 6.15
CA PRO A 139 -47.26 1.38 6.42
C PRO A 139 -47.92 0.68 7.62
N LYS A 140 -48.35 1.47 8.62
CA LYS A 140 -49.15 1.00 9.75
C LYS A 140 -50.57 0.64 9.29
N THR A 141 -50.95 -0.63 9.46
CA THR A 141 -52.33 -1.10 9.28
C THR A 141 -53.18 -0.79 10.51
N LYS A 142 -54.39 -0.30 10.24
CA LYS A 142 -55.47 0.11 11.15
C LYS A 142 -56.00 -1.07 11.98
N ARG A 143 -56.35 -0.83 13.24
CA ARG A 143 -57.35 -1.60 13.99
C ARG A 143 -58.27 -0.65 14.73
#